data_AF-A0A951QE78-F1
#
_entry.id   AF-A0A951QE78-F1
#
_cell.length_a   1.000
_cell.length_b   1.000
_cell.length_c   1.000
_cell.angle_alpha   90.00
_cell.angle_beta   90.00
_cell.angle_gamma   90.00
#
_symmetry.space_group_name_H-M   'P 1'
#
loop_
_entity.id
_entity.type
_entity.pdbx_description
1 polymer ?
#
loop_
_entity_poly.entity_id
_entity_poly.type
_entity_poly.pdbx_seq_one_letter_code
_entity_poly.pdbx_strand_id
1 'polypeptide(L)'
;MAEVEAVARGLAELDEDDLTAQLGAVSQYVEANPEEVSVNSIEDIPVPRGAFDDLFKAGLNVFTSISPKAYNVLCSPIGGKGELAAELDKLMSAKTTEAAAKMTGLLTPVLVGSLGLPQSVAVVVGSLIVKKAAKGTSDYVCENWKANLSSAASSAESPHATESSANG
;
A
#
# COMPACT_ATOMS: atom_id res chain seq x y z
N MET A 1 8.37 -11.07 -13.31
CA MET A 1 6.89 -10.91 -13.34
C MET A 1 6.20 -12.16 -12.80
N ALA A 2 6.50 -13.37 -13.31
CA ALA A 2 5.88 -14.61 -12.83
C ALA A 2 6.03 -14.86 -11.31
N GLU A 3 7.20 -14.59 -10.73
CA GLU A 3 7.43 -14.76 -9.27
C GLU A 3 6.61 -13.76 -8.44
N VAL A 4 6.60 -12.48 -8.86
CA VAL A 4 5.79 -11.44 -8.22
C VAL A 4 4.30 -11.78 -8.29
N GLU A 5 3.82 -12.29 -9.43
CA GLU A 5 2.42 -12.70 -9.58
C GLU A 5 2.07 -13.94 -8.73
N ALA A 6 3.01 -14.86 -8.54
CA ALA A 6 2.82 -16.02 -7.67
C ALA A 6 2.67 -15.57 -6.21
N VAL A 7 3.60 -14.76 -5.70
CA VAL A 7 3.54 -14.20 -4.35
C VAL A 7 2.31 -13.32 -4.16
N ALA A 8 2.01 -12.46 -5.14
CA ALA A 8 0.81 -11.62 -5.12
C ALA A 8 -0.50 -12.41 -5.09
N ARG A 9 -0.51 -13.65 -5.60
CA ARG A 9 -1.67 -14.53 -5.53
C ARG A 9 -1.94 -14.99 -4.11
N GLY A 10 -0.91 -15.42 -3.38
CA GLY A 10 -1.03 -15.77 -1.95
C GLY A 10 -1.44 -14.56 -1.11
N LEU A 11 -0.85 -13.39 -1.38
CA LEU A 11 -1.22 -12.14 -0.72
C LEU A 11 -2.68 -11.71 -1.03
N ALA A 12 -3.19 -11.97 -2.23
CA ALA A 12 -4.56 -11.64 -2.58
C ALA A 12 -5.61 -12.45 -1.78
N GLU A 13 -5.24 -13.59 -1.20
CA GLU A 13 -6.11 -14.41 -0.35
C GLU A 13 -6.23 -13.86 1.08
N LEU A 14 -5.17 -13.23 1.60
CA LEU A 14 -5.15 -12.61 2.92
C LEU A 14 -6.09 -11.41 3.00
N ASP A 15 -6.83 -11.24 4.10
CA ASP A 15 -7.63 -10.04 4.28
C ASP A 15 -6.78 -8.76 4.48
N GLU A 16 -7.43 -7.60 4.55
CA GLU A 16 -6.70 -6.33 4.68
C GLU A 16 -5.90 -6.23 5.98
N ASP A 17 -6.39 -6.80 7.07
CA ASP A 17 -5.72 -6.69 8.37
C ASP A 17 -4.50 -7.61 8.40
N ASP A 18 -4.65 -8.84 7.89
CA ASP A 18 -3.54 -9.78 7.68
C ASP A 18 -2.48 -9.21 6.73
N LEU A 19 -2.88 -8.61 5.61
CA LEU A 19 -1.93 -7.94 4.70
C LEU A 19 -1.22 -6.76 5.35
N THR A 20 -1.91 -6.03 6.22
CA THR A 20 -1.32 -4.91 6.95
C THR A 20 -0.30 -5.42 7.96
N ALA A 21 -0.61 -6.48 8.71
CA ALA A 21 0.36 -7.12 9.59
C ALA A 21 1.55 -7.71 8.82
N GLN A 22 1.30 -8.33 7.67
CA GLN A 22 2.36 -8.83 6.77
C GLN A 22 3.27 -7.71 6.29
N LEU A 23 2.73 -6.53 5.96
CA LEU A 23 3.53 -5.37 5.58
C LEU A 23 4.46 -4.94 6.73
N GLY A 24 3.97 -4.95 7.97
CA GLY A 24 4.80 -4.67 9.14
C GLY A 24 5.92 -5.68 9.31
N ALA A 25 5.63 -6.97 9.16
CA ALA A 25 6.61 -8.05 9.28
C ALA A 25 7.71 -7.95 8.20
N VAL A 26 7.30 -7.77 6.94
CA VAL A 26 8.24 -7.62 5.81
C VAL A 26 9.08 -6.35 5.95
N SER A 27 8.49 -5.24 6.39
CA SER A 27 9.24 -3.99 6.61
C SER A 27 10.32 -4.17 7.67
N GLN A 28 9.97 -4.71 8.85
CA GLN A 28 10.94 -4.92 9.93
C GLN A 28 12.03 -5.92 9.53
N TYR A 29 11.66 -6.98 8.80
CA TYR A 29 12.62 -7.97 8.32
C TYR A 29 13.62 -7.35 7.34
N VAL A 30 13.16 -6.52 6.39
CA VAL A 30 14.03 -5.83 5.42
C VAL A 30 14.94 -4.82 6.11
N GLU A 31 14.45 -4.11 7.13
CA GLU A 31 15.26 -3.19 7.93
C GLU A 31 16.35 -3.94 8.71
N ALA A 32 16.04 -5.13 9.23
CA ALA A 32 17.00 -5.98 9.94
C ALA A 32 17.98 -6.71 9.01
N ASN A 33 17.55 -7.06 7.79
CA ASN A 33 18.29 -7.88 6.82
C ASN A 33 18.29 -7.21 5.43
N PRO A 34 18.95 -6.06 5.26
CA PRO A 34 18.92 -5.28 4.01
C PRO A 34 19.59 -6.00 2.83
N GLU A 35 20.31 -7.10 3.08
CA GLU A 35 21.00 -7.91 2.07
C GLU A 35 20.12 -9.05 1.53
N GLU A 36 19.01 -9.38 2.20
CA GLU A 36 18.10 -10.49 1.88
C GLU A 36 16.80 -10.04 1.19
N VAL A 37 16.85 -8.89 0.52
CA VAL A 37 15.69 -8.21 -0.09
C VAL A 37 15.26 -8.93 -1.38
N SER A 38 14.55 -10.04 -1.24
CA SER A 38 13.92 -10.77 -2.34
C SER A 38 12.41 -10.86 -2.15
N VAL A 39 11.67 -10.88 -3.26
CA VAL A 39 10.20 -11.06 -3.26
C VAL A 39 9.81 -12.45 -2.75
N ASN A 40 10.64 -13.46 -3.04
CA ASN A 40 10.37 -14.84 -2.63
C ASN A 40 10.46 -15.01 -1.10
N SER A 41 11.23 -14.16 -0.42
CA SER A 41 11.36 -14.20 1.04
C SER A 41 10.07 -13.82 1.78
N ILE A 42 9.08 -13.22 1.10
CA ILE A 42 7.82 -12.80 1.74
C ILE A 42 7.06 -13.99 2.32
N GLU A 43 7.03 -15.13 1.61
CA GLU A 43 6.34 -16.35 2.06
C GLU A 43 7.01 -16.96 3.31
N ASP A 44 8.31 -16.69 3.49
CA ASP A 44 9.13 -17.16 4.61
C ASP A 44 9.11 -16.21 5.82
N ILE A 45 8.42 -15.06 5.74
CA ILE A 45 8.29 -14.09 6.83
C ILE A 45 6.87 -14.20 7.40
N PRO A 46 6.59 -15.17 8.29
CA PRO A 46 5.29 -15.30 8.91
C PRO A 46 5.07 -14.19 9.95
N VAL A 47 3.82 -13.76 10.09
CA VAL A 47 3.39 -12.94 11.25
C VAL A 47 3.41 -13.85 12.49
N PRO A 48 4.29 -13.63 13.50
CA PRO A 48 4.36 -14.47 14.67
C PRO A 48 3.07 -14.39 15.51
N ARG A 49 2.64 -15.52 16.07
CA ARG A 49 1.51 -15.53 17.01
C ARG A 49 1.82 -14.63 18.21
N GLY A 50 0.92 -13.69 18.48
CA GLY A 50 1.04 -12.71 19.58
C GLY A 50 1.74 -11.41 19.21
N ALA A 51 2.29 -11.28 18.00
CA ALA A 51 2.87 -10.03 17.49
C ALA A 51 1.95 -9.29 16.52
N PHE A 52 0.74 -9.80 16.28
CA PHE A 52 -0.18 -9.27 15.27
C PHE A 52 -0.47 -7.78 15.45
N ASP A 53 -0.84 -7.34 16.65
CA ASP A 53 -1.22 -5.93 16.89
C ASP A 53 -0.05 -4.96 16.64
N ASP A 54 1.17 -5.36 17.01
CA ASP A 54 2.35 -4.53 16.84
C ASP A 54 2.79 -4.49 15.37
N LEU A 55 2.72 -5.62 14.68
CA LEU A 55 3.01 -5.71 13.25
C LEU A 55 1.94 -5.02 12.41
N PHE A 56 0.68 -5.10 12.80
CA PHE A 56 -0.41 -4.36 12.19
C PHE A 56 -0.18 -2.85 12.32
N LYS A 57 0.17 -2.35 13.52
CA LYS A 57 0.54 -0.92 13.71
C LYS A 57 1.76 -0.53 12.87
N ALA A 58 2.79 -1.37 12.83
CA ALA A 58 3.98 -1.11 12.02
C ALA A 58 3.61 -1.02 10.53
N GLY A 59 2.80 -1.96 10.03
CA GLY A 59 2.30 -1.95 8.67
C GLY A 59 1.43 -0.75 8.35
N LEU A 60 0.55 -0.33 9.27
CA LEU A 60 -0.23 0.90 9.13
C LEU A 60 0.66 2.13 9.01
N ASN A 61 1.72 2.23 9.83
CA ASN A 61 2.67 3.35 9.78
C ASN A 61 3.39 3.40 8.42
N VAL A 62 3.86 2.25 7.94
CA VAL A 62 4.51 2.11 6.62
C VAL A 62 3.53 2.51 5.52
N PHE A 63 2.34 1.93 5.49
CA PHE A 63 1.33 2.22 4.47
C PHE A 63 0.92 3.70 4.47
N THR A 64 0.74 4.30 5.66
CA THR A 64 0.35 5.71 5.81
C THR A 64 1.43 6.66 5.29
N SER A 65 2.70 6.36 5.56
CA SER A 65 3.84 7.14 5.07
C SER A 65 3.96 7.11 3.54
N ILE A 66 3.68 5.95 2.93
CA ILE A 66 3.80 5.72 1.49
C ILE A 66 2.54 6.18 0.75
N SER A 67 1.38 6.17 1.41
CA SER A 67 0.05 6.41 0.83
C SER A 67 -0.05 7.67 -0.05
N PRO A 68 0.42 8.87 0.37
CA PRO A 68 0.35 10.07 -0.45
C PRO A 68 1.18 9.96 -1.73
N LYS A 69 2.34 9.29 -1.67
CA LYS A 69 3.22 9.13 -2.81
C LYS A 69 2.69 8.06 -3.77
N ALA A 70 2.21 6.93 -3.25
CA ALA A 70 1.53 5.90 -4.03
C ALA A 70 0.28 6.47 -4.71
N TYR A 71 -0.51 7.30 -4.01
CA TYR A 71 -1.63 8.04 -4.59
C TYR A 71 -1.19 8.92 -5.75
N ASN A 72 -0.13 9.72 -5.59
CA ASN A 72 0.35 10.54 -6.71
C ASN A 72 0.79 9.70 -7.90
N VAL A 73 1.45 8.57 -7.67
CA VAL A 73 1.90 7.68 -8.74
C VAL A 73 0.74 7.04 -9.49
N LEU A 74 -0.35 6.70 -8.80
CA LEU A 74 -1.49 5.96 -9.37
C LEU A 74 -2.67 6.84 -9.81
N CYS A 75 -2.85 8.00 -9.18
CA CYS A 75 -4.03 8.85 -9.33
C CYS A 75 -3.71 10.28 -9.82
N SER A 76 -2.45 10.74 -9.87
CA SER A 76 -2.12 11.99 -10.59
C SER A 76 -2.14 11.76 -12.11
N PRO A 77 -2.24 12.82 -12.94
CA PRO A 77 -2.31 12.72 -14.41
C PRO A 77 -1.12 12.02 -15.10
N ILE A 78 -0.09 11.58 -14.37
CA ILE A 78 0.91 10.62 -14.87
C ILE A 78 0.29 9.22 -15.08
N GLY A 79 -0.84 8.91 -14.42
CA GLY A 79 -1.75 7.80 -14.74
C GLY A 79 -2.85 8.16 -15.75
N GLY A 80 -2.79 9.34 -16.36
CA GLY A 80 -3.78 9.83 -17.32
C GLY A 80 -3.66 9.18 -18.69
N LYS A 81 -4.72 8.47 -19.12
CA LYS A 81 -4.93 7.97 -20.50
C LYS A 81 -3.78 7.13 -21.08
N GLY A 82 -3.11 6.34 -20.24
CA GLY A 82 -2.06 5.40 -20.67
C GLY A 82 -2.56 3.96 -20.79
N GLU A 83 -1.82 3.13 -21.52
CA GLU A 83 -2.08 1.68 -21.65
C GLU A 83 -2.17 0.98 -20.29
N LEU A 84 -1.31 1.37 -19.33
CA LEU A 84 -1.33 0.87 -17.97
C LEU A 84 -2.65 1.15 -17.23
N ALA A 85 -3.22 2.35 -17.38
CA ALA A 85 -4.48 2.70 -16.73
C ALA A 85 -5.64 1.87 -17.31
N ALA A 86 -5.68 1.71 -18.63
CA ALA A 86 -6.68 0.88 -19.29
C ALA A 86 -6.56 -0.61 -18.91
N GLU A 87 -5.33 -1.11 -18.75
CA GLU A 87 -5.08 -2.48 -18.31
C GLU A 87 -5.47 -2.69 -16.83
N LEU A 88 -5.17 -1.73 -15.96
CA LEU A 88 -5.61 -1.77 -14.56
C LEU A 88 -7.13 -1.71 -14.44
N ASP A 89 -7.83 -0.85 -15.19
CA ASP A 89 -9.30 -0.80 -15.21
C ASP A 89 -9.92 -2.12 -15.68
N LYS A 90 -9.34 -2.72 -16.73
CA LYS A 90 -9.76 -4.02 -17.24
C LYS A 90 -9.60 -5.12 -16.19
N LEU A 91 -8.45 -5.16 -15.51
CA LEU A 91 -8.18 -6.16 -14.47
C LEU A 91 -9.07 -5.94 -13.23
N MET A 92 -9.28 -4.69 -12.83
CA MET A 92 -10.16 -4.34 -11.71
C MET A 92 -11.59 -4.82 -11.96
N SER A 93 -12.07 -4.68 -13.19
CA SER A 93 -13.41 -5.13 -13.60
C SER A 93 -13.58 -6.66 -13.55
N ALA A 94 -12.51 -7.43 -13.65
CA ALA A 94 -12.57 -8.89 -13.65
C ALA A 94 -12.87 -9.48 -12.25
N LYS A 95 -12.52 -8.78 -11.17
CA LYS A 95 -12.81 -9.18 -9.77
C LYS A 95 -12.36 -10.60 -9.40
N THR A 96 -11.27 -11.08 -10.00
CA THR A 96 -10.68 -12.40 -9.69
C THR A 96 -9.36 -12.25 -8.94
N THR A 97 -8.97 -13.28 -8.18
CA THR A 97 -7.66 -13.35 -7.52
C THR A 97 -6.51 -13.24 -8.53
N GLU A 98 -6.65 -13.84 -9.71
CA GLU A 98 -5.68 -13.70 -10.80
C GLU A 98 -5.55 -12.27 -11.32
N ALA A 99 -6.67 -11.56 -11.45
CA ALA A 99 -6.64 -10.16 -11.86
C ALA A 99 -6.01 -9.28 -10.77
N ALA A 100 -6.28 -9.57 -9.50
CA ALA A 100 -5.65 -8.90 -8.37
C ALA A 100 -4.12 -9.12 -8.32
N ALA A 101 -3.67 -10.35 -8.55
CA ALA A 101 -2.26 -10.69 -8.64
C ALA A 101 -1.57 -9.97 -9.81
N LYS A 102 -2.21 -9.94 -10.99
CA LYS A 102 -1.69 -9.22 -12.16
C LYS A 102 -1.62 -7.71 -11.92
N MET A 103 -2.64 -7.10 -11.33
CA MET A 103 -2.60 -5.69 -10.96
C MET A 103 -1.43 -5.42 -10.00
N THR A 104 -1.24 -6.25 -8.98
CA THR A 104 -0.09 -6.12 -8.07
C THR A 104 1.23 -6.23 -8.83
N GLY A 105 1.35 -7.18 -9.75
CA GLY A 105 2.54 -7.36 -10.60
C GLY A 105 2.85 -6.15 -11.48
N LEU A 106 1.84 -5.47 -12.00
CA LEU A 106 1.98 -4.23 -12.78
C LEU A 106 2.35 -3.03 -11.90
N LEU A 107 1.79 -2.96 -10.68
CA LEU A 107 2.05 -1.87 -9.73
C LEU A 107 3.44 -1.97 -9.07
N THR A 108 3.94 -3.18 -8.84
CA THR A 108 5.22 -3.44 -8.16
C THR A 108 6.39 -2.67 -8.79
N PRO A 109 6.72 -2.79 -10.10
CA PRO A 109 7.85 -2.06 -10.68
C PRO A 109 7.67 -0.54 -10.63
N VAL A 110 6.42 -0.06 -10.69
CA VAL A 110 6.10 1.36 -10.58
C VAL A 110 6.38 1.86 -9.16
N LEU A 111 5.99 1.10 -8.13
CA LEU A 111 6.26 1.40 -6.72
C LEU A 111 7.77 1.35 -6.41
N VAL A 112 8.49 0.35 -6.92
CA VAL A 112 9.95 0.26 -6.78
C VAL A 112 10.63 1.46 -7.44
N GLY A 113 10.33 1.73 -8.71
CA GLY A 113 11.00 2.79 -9.48
C GLY A 113 10.65 4.21 -9.01
N SER A 114 9.40 4.43 -8.57
CA SER A 114 8.93 5.78 -8.21
C SER A 114 9.17 6.12 -6.74
N LEU A 115 9.09 5.13 -5.85
CA LEU A 115 9.14 5.35 -4.41
C LEU A 115 10.42 4.81 -3.77
N GLY A 116 11.26 4.12 -4.52
CA GLY A 116 12.48 3.49 -4.01
C GLY A 116 12.19 2.37 -3.02
N LEU A 117 11.00 1.76 -3.11
CA LEU A 117 10.63 0.69 -2.19
C LEU A 117 11.43 -0.58 -2.50
N PRO A 118 11.87 -1.32 -1.47
CA PRO A 118 12.33 -2.70 -1.60
C PRO A 118 11.28 -3.52 -2.37
N GLN A 119 11.71 -4.44 -3.25
CA GLN A 119 10.76 -5.20 -4.08
C GLN A 119 9.74 -5.96 -3.22
N SER A 120 10.16 -6.56 -2.11
CA SER A 120 9.27 -7.27 -1.18
C SER A 120 8.21 -6.35 -0.57
N VAL A 121 8.61 -5.18 -0.07
CA VAL A 121 7.69 -4.16 0.47
C VAL A 121 6.73 -3.66 -0.62
N ALA A 122 7.24 -3.41 -1.83
CA ALA A 122 6.44 -2.93 -2.95
C ALA A 122 5.35 -3.92 -3.36
N VAL A 123 5.61 -5.22 -3.32
CA VAL A 123 4.60 -6.26 -3.62
C VAL A 123 3.49 -6.24 -2.59
N VAL A 124 3.80 -6.23 -1.28
CA VAL A 124 2.77 -6.20 -0.23
C VAL A 124 1.96 -4.90 -0.27
N VAL A 125 2.62 -3.75 -0.47
CA VAL A 125 1.94 -2.47 -0.67
C VAL A 125 1.03 -2.51 -1.90
N GLY A 126 1.51 -3.07 -3.02
CA GLY A 126 0.72 -3.24 -4.24
C GLY A 126 -0.54 -4.08 -4.00
N SER A 127 -0.41 -5.20 -3.28
CA SER A 127 -1.55 -6.05 -2.91
C SER A 127 -2.55 -5.34 -2.01
N LEU A 128 -2.09 -4.54 -1.04
CA LEU A 128 -2.96 -3.72 -0.19
C LEU A 128 -3.72 -2.66 -1.00
N ILE A 129 -3.06 -1.99 -1.94
CA ILE A 129 -3.69 -1.02 -2.84
C ILE A 129 -4.77 -1.69 -3.67
N VAL A 130 -4.45 -2.84 -4.29
CA VAL A 130 -5.41 -3.61 -5.09
C VAL A 130 -6.61 -4.05 -4.27
N LYS A 131 -6.39 -4.53 -3.04
CA LYS A 131 -7.48 -4.98 -2.17
C LYS A 131 -8.38 -3.82 -1.71
N LYS A 132 -7.80 -2.67 -1.37
CA LYS A 132 -8.53 -1.43 -1.08
C LYS A 132 -9.29 -0.90 -2.30
N ALA A 133 -8.67 -0.98 -3.48
CA ALA A 133 -9.25 -0.53 -4.74
C ALA A 133 -10.41 -1.42 -5.19
N ALA A 134 -10.32 -2.74 -5.02
CA ALA A 134 -11.38 -3.69 -5.38
C ALA A 134 -12.70 -3.48 -4.60
N LYS A 135 -12.65 -2.79 -3.46
CA LYS A 135 -13.85 -2.37 -2.69
C LYS A 135 -14.53 -1.11 -3.24
N GLY A 136 -13.93 -0.41 -4.21
CA GLY A 136 -14.50 0.76 -4.91
C GLY A 136 -14.44 0.62 -6.45
N THR A 137 -15.10 1.51 -7.19
CA THR A 137 -14.86 1.69 -8.63
C THR A 137 -13.67 2.64 -8.83
N SER A 138 -12.84 2.50 -9.87
CA SER A 138 -11.52 3.16 -9.98
C SER A 138 -11.54 4.69 -9.80
N ASP A 139 -12.53 5.41 -10.33
CA ASP A 139 -12.73 6.84 -10.06
C ASP A 139 -13.05 7.13 -8.59
N TYR A 140 -13.85 6.27 -7.97
CA TYR A 140 -14.19 6.34 -6.56
C TYR A 140 -12.99 6.00 -5.67
N VAL A 141 -12.08 5.13 -6.12
CA VAL A 141 -10.87 4.77 -5.37
C VAL A 141 -9.94 5.97 -5.28
N CYS A 142 -9.65 6.64 -6.39
CA CYS A 142 -8.79 7.83 -6.35
C CYS A 142 -9.47 8.99 -5.60
N GLU A 143 -10.76 9.27 -5.81
CA GLU A 143 -11.44 10.35 -5.09
C GLU A 143 -11.62 10.06 -3.60
N ASN A 144 -11.98 8.82 -3.22
CA ASN A 144 -12.10 8.41 -1.81
C ASN A 144 -10.73 8.33 -1.13
N TRP A 145 -9.70 7.85 -1.82
CA TRP A 145 -8.34 7.82 -1.27
C TRP A 145 -7.81 9.24 -1.04
N LYS A 146 -8.05 10.16 -1.97
CA LYS A 146 -7.76 11.60 -1.79
C LYS A 146 -8.48 12.18 -0.57
N ALA A 147 -9.77 11.87 -0.39
CA ALA A 147 -10.54 12.33 0.76
C ALA A 147 -9.95 11.82 2.09
N ASN A 148 -9.50 10.57 2.13
CA ASN A 148 -8.84 9.99 3.32
C ASN A 148 -7.45 10.60 3.58
N LEU A 149 -6.68 10.92 2.54
CA LEU A 149 -5.40 11.63 2.68
C LEU A 149 -5.60 13.04 3.23
N SER A 150 -6.63 13.76 2.76
CA SER A 150 -6.92 15.12 3.19
C SER A 150 -7.48 15.20 4.62
N SER A 151 -8.20 14.17 5.05
CA SER A 151 -8.69 14.01 6.44
C SER A 151 -7.54 13.70 7.41
N ALA A 152 -6.57 12.86 7.00
CA ALA A 152 -5.38 12.57 7.78
C ALA A 152 -4.47 13.82 7.95
N ALA A 153 -4.34 14.66 6.92
CA ALA A 153 -3.58 15.91 6.99
C ALA A 153 -4.26 16.98 7.88
N SER A 154 -5.60 17.08 7.85
CA SER A 154 -6.34 18.02 8.70
C SER A 154 -6.30 17.66 10.18
N SER A 155 -6.01 16.41 10.52
CA SER A 155 -5.87 15.96 11.92
C SER A 155 -4.49 16.27 12.52
N ALA A 156 -3.53 16.70 11.71
CA ALA A 156 -2.18 17.09 12.16
C ALA A 156 -2.03 18.61 12.37
N GLU A 157 -3.04 19.42 12.04
CA GLU A 157 -3.01 20.87 12.21
C GLU A 157 -4.17 21.31 13.11
N SER A 158 -3.98 21.16 14.42
CA SER A 158 -4.55 22.10 15.39
C SER A 158 -3.45 23.10 15.76
N PRO A 159 -3.43 24.29 15.12
CA PRO A 159 -2.77 25.43 15.74
C PRO A 159 -3.67 25.84 16.90
N HIS A 160 -3.29 25.50 18.13
CA HIS A 160 -3.83 26.19 19.29
C HIS A 160 -3.24 27.60 19.29
N ALA A 161 -3.80 28.46 18.43
CA ALA A 161 -3.58 29.88 18.48
C ALA A 161 -4.56 30.49 19.48
N THR A 162 -3.99 31.30 20.37
CA THR A 162 -4.61 32.44 21.05
C THR A 162 -5.32 32.14 22.37
N GLU A 163 -4.57 32.31 23.45
CA GLU A 163 -5.13 33.04 24.60
C GLU A 163 -4.20 34.23 24.92
N SER A 164 -4.66 35.40 24.46
CA SER A 164 -4.20 36.71 24.90
C SER A 164 -5.12 37.14 26.03
N SER A 165 -4.61 37.36 27.25
CA SER A 165 -4.97 38.52 28.08
C SER A 165 -4.21 38.56 29.40
N ALA A 166 -3.82 39.79 29.73
CA ALA A 166 -3.14 40.22 30.92
C ALA A 166 -3.86 39.90 32.24
N ASN A 167 -3.08 39.65 33.30
CA ASN A 167 -3.38 40.16 34.65
C ASN A 167 -2.18 40.00 35.59
N GLY A 168 -1.81 41.08 36.27
CA GLY A 168 -0.84 41.11 37.38
C GLY A 168 0.18 42.23 37.29
#